data_AF-A0A355UZ59-F1
#
_entry.id   AF-A0A355UZ59-F1
#
_cell.length_a   1.000
_cell.length_b   1.000
_cell.length_c   1.000
_cell.angle_alpha   90.00
_cell.angle_beta   90.00
_cell.angle_gamma   90.00
#
_symmetry.space_group_name_H-M   'P 1'
#
loop_
_entity.id
_entity.type
_entity.pdbx_description
1 polymer ?
#
loop_
_entity_poly.entity_id
_entity_poly.type
_entity_poly.pdbx_seq_one_letter_code
_entity_poly.pdbx_strand_id
1 'polypeptide(L)' 'MTQERLAEILGVTRQAVSRWEGDIAFPETDNLTKMAKLFSVSVDWLLNYEAAP' A
#
# COMPACT_ATOMS: atom_id res chain seq x y z
N MET A 1 -12.90 -0.37 -2.00
CA MET A 1 -12.46 -0.20 -0.60
C MET A 1 -12.25 1.29 -0.36
N THR A 2 -12.54 1.82 0.84
CA THR A 2 -12.32 3.24 1.18
C THR A 2 -10.97 3.46 1.85
N GLN A 3 -10.46 4.70 1.87
CA GLN A 3 -9.21 5.05 2.56
C GLN A 3 -9.30 4.75 4.06
N GLU A 4 -10.42 5.10 4.70
CA GLU A 4 -10.68 4.82 6.12
C GLU A 4 -10.60 3.32 6.40
N ARG A 5 -11.24 2.51 5.55
CA ARG A 5 -11.26 1.06 5.75
C ARG A 5 -9.88 0.44 5.57
N LEU A 6 -9.11 0.90 4.59
CA LEU A 6 -7.73 0.44 4.38
C LEU A 6 -6.84 0.83 5.57
N ALA A 7 -6.99 2.06 6.06
CA ALA A 7 -6.25 2.56 7.22
C ALA A 7 -6.54 1.73 8.49
N GLU A 8 -7.81 1.40 8.75
CA GLU A 8 -8.22 0.50 9.84
C GLU A 8 -7.56 -0.87 9.74
N ILE A 9 -7.58 -1.49 8.55
CA ILE A 9 -7.01 -2.83 8.32
C ILE A 9 -5.49 -2.82 8.53
N LEU A 10 -4.81 -1.77 8.07
CA LEU A 10 -3.36 -1.66 8.14
C LEU A 10 -2.84 -1.15 9.51
N GLY A 11 -3.73 -0.58 10.33
CA GLY A 11 -3.37 0.05 11.59
C GLY A 11 -2.65 1.39 11.41
N VAL A 12 -2.98 2.13 10.35
CA VAL A 12 -2.42 3.46 10.06
C VAL A 12 -3.52 4.53 10.05
N THR A 13 -3.15 5.79 9.88
CA THR A 13 -4.11 6.89 9.75
C THR A 13 -4.65 6.97 8.32
N ARG A 14 -5.88 7.47 8.15
CA ARG A 14 -6.41 7.78 6.80
C ARG A 14 -5.50 8.71 6.01
N GLN A 15 -4.87 9.67 6.68
CA GLN A 15 -3.92 10.61 6.07
C GLN A 15 -2.69 9.90 5.53
N ALA A 16 -2.19 8.84 6.18
CA ALA A 16 -1.10 8.03 5.63
C ALA A 16 -1.50 7.41 4.29
N VAL A 17 -2.69 6.79 4.21
CA VAL A 17 -3.23 6.21 2.97
C VAL A 17 -3.40 7.27 1.89
N SER A 18 -3.98 8.43 2.23
CA SER A 18 -4.14 9.55 1.29
C SER A 18 -2.80 10.07 0.77
N ARG A 19 -1.72 10.01 1.56
CA ARG A 19 -0.38 10.41 1.11
C ARG A 19 0.26 9.38 0.19
N TRP A 20 0.01 8.09 0.40
CA TRP A 20 0.48 7.02 -0.48
C TRP A 20 -0.20 7.09 -1.84
N GLU A 21 -1.51 7.29 -1.86
CA GLU A 21 -2.27 7.44 -3.12
C GLU A 21 -1.92 8.72 -3.89
N GLY A 22 -1.37 9.73 -3.21
CA GLY A 22 -0.95 10.99 -3.81
C GLY A 22 0.54 11.11 -4.10
N ASP A 23 1.30 10.01 -4.01
CA ASP A 23 2.77 9.98 -4.21
C ASP A 23 3.56 10.95 -3.28
N ILE A 24 2.96 11.35 -2.14
CA ILE A 24 3.56 12.27 -1.16
C ILE A 24 4.44 11.49 -0.17
N ALA A 25 4.17 10.20 0.00
CA ALA A 25 4.93 9.30 0.86
C ALA A 25 4.83 7.88 0.33
N PHE A 26 5.76 7.03 0.76
CA PHE A 26 5.70 5.59 0.49
C PHE A 26 5.29 4.82 1.75
N PRO A 27 4.54 3.73 1.60
CA PRO A 27 4.29 2.80 2.69
C PRO A 27 5.58 2.08 3.07
N GLU A 28 5.74 1.81 4.37
CA GLU A 28 6.84 0.97 4.87
C GLU A 28 6.67 -0.50 4.45
N THR A 29 7.75 -1.28 4.52
CA THR A 29 7.78 -2.69 4.10
C THR A 29 6.70 -3.56 4.74
N ASP A 30 6.38 -3.33 6.01
CA ASP A 30 5.30 -4.05 6.70
C ASP A 30 3.92 -3.73 6.08
N ASN A 31 3.65 -2.45 5.81
CA ASN A 31 2.41 -2.01 5.16
C ASN A 31 2.31 -2.55 3.73
N LEU A 32 3.42 -2.54 2.98
CA LEU A 32 3.48 -3.16 1.64
C LEU A 32 3.14 -4.66 1.70
N THR A 33 3.71 -5.38 2.66
CA THR A 33 3.45 -6.81 2.85
C THR A 33 1.99 -7.08 3.22
N LYS A 34 1.41 -6.27 4.10
CA LYS A 34 -0.01 -6.36 4.48
C LYS A 34 -0.93 -6.06 3.30
N MET A 35 -0.64 -5.02 2.51
CA MET A 35 -1.40 -4.68 1.31
C MET A 35 -1.31 -5.78 0.26
N ALA A 36 -0.13 -6.33 0.02
CA ALA A 36 0.07 -7.44 -0.92
C ALA A 36 -0.83 -8.63 -0.58
N LYS A 37 -0.86 -9.01 0.71
CA LYS A 37 -1.77 -10.05 1.22
C LYS A 37 -3.24 -9.68 1.08
N LEU A 38 -3.62 -8.45 1.46
CA LEU A 38 -5.01 -7.97 1.42
C LEU A 38 -5.58 -7.98 -0.01
N PHE A 39 -4.78 -7.57 -0.99
CA PHE A 39 -5.18 -7.50 -2.39
C PHE A 39 -4.88 -8.78 -3.18
N SER A 40 -4.25 -9.78 -2.56
CA SER A 40 -3.81 -11.02 -3.22
C SER A 40 -2.89 -10.77 -4.42
N VAL A 41 -1.94 -9.85 -4.27
CA VAL A 41 -0.92 -9.48 -5.27
C VAL A 41 0.48 -9.64 -4.68
N SER A 42 1.53 -9.59 -5.50
CA SER A 42 2.91 -9.52 -5.02
C SER A 42 3.27 -8.11 -4.56
N VAL A 43 4.30 -8.00 -3.72
CA VAL A 43 4.87 -6.68 -3.36
C VAL A 43 5.47 -6.00 -4.59
N ASP A 44 6.08 -6.75 -5.50
CA ASP A 44 6.62 -6.23 -6.77
C ASP A 44 5.55 -5.54 -7.62
N TRP A 45 4.34 -6.11 -7.66
CA TRP A 45 3.20 -5.51 -8.36
C TRP A 45 2.79 -4.17 -7.73
N LEU A 46 2.79 -4.06 -6.39
CA LEU A 46 2.50 -2.80 -5.69
C LEU A 46 3.55 -1.72 -5.94
N LEU A 47 4.81 -2.13 -6.14
CA LEU A 47 5.92 -1.22 -6.42
C LEU A 47 6.03 -0.86 -7.91
N ASN A 48 5.14 -1.40 -8.75
CA ASN A 48 5.24 -1.32 -10.21
C ASN A 48 6.64 -1.69 -10.71
N TYR A 49 7.26 -2.68 -10.06
CA TYR A 49 8.56 -3.20 -10.45
C TYR A 49 8.35 -4.17 -11.60
N GLU A 50 8.37 -3.64 -12.82
CA GLU A 50 8.65 -4.48 -13.99
C GLU A 50 10.15 -4.74 -14.01
N ALA A 51 10.54 -6.00 -13.82
CA ALA A 51 11.92 -6.41 -14.10
C ALA A 51 12.23 -5.98 -15.54
N ALA A 52 13.23 -5.10 -15.69
CA ALA A 52 13.68 -4.67 -17.00
C ALA A 52 13.99 -5.91 -17.87
N PRO A 53 13.65 -5.89 -19.18
CA PRO A 53 13.77 -7.05 -20.06
C PRO A 53 15.19 -7.61 -20.15
#